data_AF-U6GC57-F1
#
_entry.id   AF-U6GC57-F1
#
_cell.length_a   1.000
_cell.length_b   1.000
_cell.length_c   1.000
_cell.angle_alpha   90.00
_cell.angle_beta   90.00
_cell.angle_gamma   90.00
#
_symmetry.space_group_name_H-M   'P 1'
#
loop_
_entity.id
_entity.type
_entity.pdbx_description
1 polymer ?
#
loop_
_entity_poly.entity_id
_entity_poly.type
_entity_poly.pdbx_seq_one_letter_code
_entity_poly.pdbx_strand_id
1 'polypeptide(L)'
;MSDIESQRVLGAGIPRTGRLIDVAFPNISLDKSIVLITLVQVGVYILSCAMSSAFEPTERVLYQLGATYGPAIRHFQAWRLIMPVFLHVGIVHLLFNILFILHMGLDKEIKYGRTNFLMLYFSSGCRCQYSGIWYANVASLLLINSLETKHLIGLVGSILAEILMVWHKLDERTRNMYTLDITIFGALMILLSYGQTGNKLRTAAYETFDAKPVCI
;
A
#
# COMPACT_ATOMS: atom_id res chain seq x y z
N MET A 1 -8.56 18.90 -47.50
CA MET A 1 -8.23 18.26 -46.21
C MET A 1 -9.38 18.50 -45.25
N SER A 2 -10.62 18.17 -45.60
CA SER A 2 -11.28 16.84 -45.65
C SER A 2 -11.33 16.15 -44.29
N ASP A 3 -12.52 16.17 -43.69
CA ASP A 3 -12.96 15.61 -42.40
C ASP A 3 -12.48 14.19 -42.08
N ILE A 4 -11.95 13.47 -43.08
CA ILE A 4 -11.37 12.14 -42.99
C ILE A 4 -10.12 12.11 -42.08
N GLU A 5 -9.28 13.15 -42.08
CA GLU A 5 -8.08 13.20 -41.21
C GLU A 5 -8.46 13.47 -39.74
N SER A 6 -9.49 14.28 -39.51
CA SER A 6 -10.08 14.55 -38.18
C SER A 6 -10.72 13.29 -37.58
N GLN A 7 -11.47 12.54 -38.41
CA GLN A 7 -12.02 11.23 -38.06
C GLN A 7 -10.95 10.15 -37.82
N ARG A 8 -9.75 10.29 -38.40
CA ARG A 8 -8.63 9.35 -38.20
C ARG A 8 -7.92 9.57 -36.87
N VAL A 9 -7.79 10.82 -36.43
CA VAL A 9 -7.23 11.18 -35.10
C VAL A 9 -8.24 10.86 -33.98
N LEU A 10 -9.54 11.00 -34.24
CA LEU A 10 -10.63 10.60 -33.33
C LEU A 10 -10.98 9.10 -33.40
N GLY A 11 -10.49 8.41 -34.43
CA GLY A 11 -10.72 7.00 -34.74
C GLY A 11 -9.60 6.06 -34.29
N ALA A 12 -8.62 6.54 -33.52
CA ALA A 12 -7.74 5.69 -32.73
C ALA A 12 -8.57 5.03 -31.62
N GLY A 13 -9.36 4.04 -32.04
CA GLY A 13 -10.31 3.34 -31.19
C GLY A 13 -9.63 2.85 -29.93
N ILE A 14 -10.23 3.17 -28.80
CA ILE A 14 -10.09 2.39 -27.56
C ILE A 14 -10.17 0.92 -27.99
N PRO A 15 -9.15 0.08 -27.74
CA PRO A 15 -9.16 -1.31 -28.18
C PRO A 15 -10.46 -1.97 -27.69
N ARG A 16 -11.35 -2.29 -28.63
CA ARG A 16 -12.75 -2.67 -28.34
C ARG A 16 -12.93 -4.08 -27.76
N THR A 17 -11.84 -4.76 -27.42
CA THR A 17 -11.85 -6.08 -26.79
C THR A 17 -10.60 -6.27 -25.92
N GLY A 18 -10.33 -5.34 -25.01
CA GLY A 18 -9.45 -5.63 -23.86
C GLY A 18 -10.28 -6.34 -22.80
N ARG A 19 -9.75 -7.41 -22.20
CA ARG A 19 -10.31 -7.97 -20.97
C ARG A 19 -10.36 -6.81 -19.96
N LEU A 20 -11.37 -6.70 -19.07
CA LEU A 20 -11.46 -5.57 -18.09
C LEU A 20 -10.13 -5.32 -17.34
N ILE A 21 -9.34 -6.38 -17.16
CA ILE A 21 -8.00 -6.34 -16.59
C ILE A 21 -6.97 -5.56 -17.43
N ASP A 22 -7.08 -5.53 -18.76
CA ASP A 22 -6.18 -4.80 -19.65
C ASP A 22 -6.45 -3.29 -19.63
N VAL A 23 -7.68 -2.91 -19.29
CA VAL A 23 -8.07 -1.51 -19.09
C VAL A 23 -7.64 -1.04 -17.69
N ALA A 24 -7.79 -1.88 -16.68
CA ALA A 24 -7.45 -1.55 -15.30
C ALA A 24 -5.94 -1.66 -14.99
N PHE A 25 -5.25 -2.61 -15.61
CA PHE A 25 -3.84 -2.95 -15.39
C PHE A 25 -3.14 -3.23 -16.75
N PRO A 26 -2.83 -2.17 -17.52
CA PRO A 26 -2.20 -2.34 -18.82
C PRO A 26 -0.83 -3.01 -18.68
N ASN A 27 -0.54 -3.98 -19.56
CA ASN A 27 0.74 -4.70 -19.62
C ASN A 27 1.11 -5.51 -18.35
N ILE A 28 0.13 -6.03 -17.62
CA ILE A 28 0.40 -6.93 -16.49
C ILE A 28 1.05 -8.24 -16.99
N SER A 29 2.20 -8.56 -16.41
CA SER A 29 2.97 -9.75 -16.79
C SER A 29 3.84 -10.24 -15.63
N LEU A 30 4.13 -11.54 -15.58
CA LEU A 30 4.87 -12.16 -14.46
C LEU A 30 6.35 -11.77 -14.40
N ASP A 31 6.90 -11.15 -15.45
CA ASP A 31 8.25 -10.59 -15.44
C ASP A 31 8.36 -9.29 -14.63
N LYS A 32 7.23 -8.66 -14.30
CA LYS A 32 7.21 -7.42 -13.51
C LYS A 32 7.46 -7.73 -12.04
N SER A 33 8.40 -7.00 -11.46
CA SER A 33 8.78 -7.16 -10.06
C SER A 33 7.64 -6.79 -9.13
N ILE A 34 6.79 -5.83 -9.52
CA ILE A 34 5.61 -5.48 -8.73
C ILE A 34 4.59 -6.61 -8.63
N VAL A 35 4.45 -7.42 -9.69
CA VAL A 35 3.59 -8.59 -9.68
C VAL A 35 4.20 -9.67 -8.79
N LEU A 36 5.52 -9.87 -8.85
CA LEU A 36 6.20 -10.79 -7.93
C LEU A 36 6.06 -10.36 -6.47
N ILE A 37 6.26 -9.08 -6.15
CA ILE A 37 6.06 -8.52 -4.81
C ILE A 37 4.62 -8.76 -4.35
N THR A 38 3.63 -8.51 -5.20
CA THR A 38 2.22 -8.77 -4.94
C THR A 38 1.97 -10.23 -4.55
N LEU A 39 2.51 -11.18 -5.33
CA LEU A 39 2.37 -12.61 -5.04
C LEU A 39 3.00 -12.99 -3.70
N VAL A 40 4.16 -12.41 -3.37
CA VAL A 40 4.82 -12.61 -2.07
C VAL A 40 3.96 -12.06 -0.94
N GLN A 41 3.37 -10.86 -1.08
CA GLN A 41 2.46 -10.31 -0.07
C GLN A 41 1.27 -11.22 0.21
N VAL A 42 0.62 -11.74 -0.85
CA VAL A 42 -0.49 -12.69 -0.73
C VAL A 42 -0.04 -13.97 -0.02
N GLY A 43 1.10 -14.54 -0.42
CA GLY A 43 1.65 -15.74 0.20
C GLY A 43 1.97 -15.55 1.69
N VAL A 44 2.59 -14.43 2.05
CA VAL A 44 2.90 -14.07 3.44
C VAL A 44 1.63 -13.85 4.26
N TYR A 45 0.59 -13.24 3.69
CA TYR A 45 -0.70 -13.10 4.37
C TYR A 45 -1.34 -14.45 4.66
N ILE A 46 -1.41 -15.35 3.67
CA ILE A 46 -1.95 -16.70 3.84
C ILE A 46 -1.17 -17.46 4.94
N LEU A 47 0.15 -17.38 4.94
CA LEU A 47 0.99 -17.97 5.98
C LEU A 47 0.68 -17.38 7.36
N SER A 48 0.51 -16.06 7.45
CA SER A 48 0.20 -15.35 8.69
C SER A 48 -1.16 -15.78 9.27
N CYS A 49 -2.16 -15.96 8.41
CA CYS A 49 -3.48 -16.49 8.77
C CYS A 49 -3.40 -17.95 9.25
N ALA A 50 -2.66 -18.80 8.52
CA ALA A 50 -2.46 -20.19 8.88
C ALA A 50 -1.79 -20.35 10.25
N MET A 51 -0.72 -19.59 10.51
CA MET A 51 -0.03 -19.56 11.81
C MET A 51 -0.92 -19.02 12.93
N SER A 52 -1.86 -18.14 12.61
CA SER A 52 -2.82 -17.58 13.58
C SER A 52 -4.04 -18.47 13.80
N SER A 53 -4.23 -19.52 12.99
CA SER A 53 -5.47 -20.31 12.94
C SER A 53 -6.72 -19.44 12.81
N ALA A 54 -6.62 -18.34 12.06
CA ALA A 54 -7.66 -17.32 11.93
C ALA A 54 -7.65 -16.69 10.54
N PHE A 55 -8.77 -16.06 10.15
CA PHE A 55 -8.88 -15.32 8.89
C PHE A 55 -8.09 -14.01 8.87
N GLU A 56 -7.75 -13.49 10.05
CA GLU A 56 -6.91 -12.30 10.24
C GLU A 56 -5.69 -12.66 11.10
N PRO A 57 -4.48 -12.21 10.73
CA PRO A 57 -3.29 -12.47 11.53
C PRO A 57 -3.33 -11.84 12.92
N THR A 58 -2.91 -12.59 13.93
CA THR A 58 -2.75 -12.05 15.29
C THR A 58 -1.50 -11.16 15.39
N GLU A 59 -1.53 -10.16 16.28
CA GLU A 59 -0.38 -9.28 16.53
C GLU A 59 0.88 -10.08 16.92
N ARG A 60 0.72 -11.19 17.65
CA ARG A 60 1.81 -12.12 18.00
C ARG A 60 2.48 -12.74 16.77
N VAL A 61 1.69 -13.25 15.82
CA VAL A 61 2.22 -13.86 14.60
C VAL A 61 2.90 -12.80 13.72
N LEU A 62 2.29 -11.63 13.57
CA LEU A 62 2.91 -10.51 12.85
C LEU A 62 4.25 -10.09 13.47
N TYR A 63 4.33 -10.03 14.80
CA TYR A 63 5.60 -9.76 15.50
C TYR A 63 6.65 -10.85 15.23
N GLN A 64 6.27 -12.13 15.24
CA GLN A 64 7.18 -13.24 14.94
C GLN A 64 7.68 -13.20 13.50
N LEU A 65 6.81 -12.84 12.55
CA LEU A 65 7.13 -12.71 11.12
C LEU A 65 7.91 -11.43 10.77
N GLY A 66 8.17 -10.57 11.76
CA GLY A 66 9.09 -9.45 11.59
C GLY A 66 8.43 -8.08 11.47
N ALA A 67 7.23 -7.88 12.04
CA ALA A 67 6.63 -6.56 12.18
C ALA A 67 7.63 -5.56 12.81
N THR A 68 7.55 -4.28 12.40
CA THR A 68 8.46 -3.23 12.89
C THR A 68 8.33 -3.11 14.40
N TYR A 69 9.45 -3.26 15.11
CA TYR A 69 9.49 -3.06 16.56
C TYR A 69 10.78 -2.36 16.95
N GLY A 70 10.65 -1.11 17.39
CA GLY A 70 11.78 -0.22 17.67
C GLY A 70 12.83 -0.81 18.64
N PRO A 71 12.43 -1.37 19.79
CA PRO A 71 13.37 -2.03 20.69
C PRO A 71 14.13 -3.19 20.03
N ALA A 72 13.46 -4.09 19.30
CA ALA A 72 14.14 -5.19 18.61
C ALA A 72 15.11 -4.71 17.52
N ILE A 73 14.78 -3.65 16.79
CA ILE A 73 15.67 -3.08 15.78
C ILE A 73 16.94 -2.51 16.42
N ARG A 74 16.83 -1.89 17.59
CA ARG A 74 17.99 -1.46 18.40
C ARG A 74 18.84 -2.63 18.91
N HIS A 75 18.27 -3.83 18.96
CA HIS A 75 18.98 -5.09 19.25
C HIS A 75 19.34 -5.86 17.96
N PHE A 76 19.79 -5.14 16.93
CA PHE A 76 20.31 -5.69 15.66
C PHE A 76 19.31 -6.47 14.79
N GLN A 77 18.00 -6.36 15.02
CA GLN A 77 16.98 -7.01 14.17
C GLN A 77 16.60 -6.15 12.96
N ALA A 78 17.58 -5.83 12.11
CA ALA A 78 17.42 -4.91 10.97
C ALA A 78 16.42 -5.38 9.90
N TRP A 79 16.18 -6.69 9.78
CA TRP A 79 15.18 -7.25 8.86
C TRP A 79 13.76 -6.77 9.14
N ARG A 80 13.47 -6.30 10.36
CA ARG A 80 12.20 -5.68 10.75
C ARG A 80 11.96 -4.30 10.11
N LEU A 81 12.91 -3.80 9.31
CA LEU A 81 12.74 -2.64 8.43
C LEU A 81 12.29 -3.03 7.02
N ILE A 82 12.34 -4.31 6.64
CA ILE A 82 11.98 -4.79 5.30
C ILE A 82 10.76 -5.70 5.38
N MET A 83 10.74 -6.65 6.30
CA MET A 83 9.64 -7.61 6.46
C MET A 83 8.23 -6.99 6.53
N PRO A 84 8.02 -5.83 7.19
CA PRO A 84 6.70 -5.20 7.27
C PRO A 84 6.12 -4.74 5.94
N VAL A 85 6.92 -4.69 4.87
CA VAL A 85 6.44 -4.44 3.50
C VAL A 85 5.52 -5.58 3.02
N PHE A 86 5.65 -6.78 3.57
CA PHE A 86 4.90 -7.97 3.16
C PHE A 86 3.78 -8.36 4.13
N LEU A 87 3.78 -7.82 5.35
CA LEU A 87 2.83 -8.18 6.40
C LEU A 87 1.56 -7.36 6.28
N HIS A 88 0.41 -8.01 6.53
CA HIS A 88 -0.91 -7.40 6.43
C HIS A 88 -1.80 -7.82 7.63
N VAL A 89 -2.46 -6.86 8.32
CA VAL A 89 -3.30 -7.10 9.50
C VAL A 89 -4.65 -7.71 9.12
N GLY A 90 -5.11 -7.49 7.88
CA GLY A 90 -6.38 -8.02 7.42
C GLY A 90 -6.55 -8.00 5.92
N ILE A 91 -7.56 -8.75 5.45
CA ILE A 91 -7.80 -9.00 4.03
C ILE A 91 -8.16 -7.73 3.25
N VAL A 92 -8.91 -6.82 3.89
CA VAL A 92 -9.29 -5.54 3.28
C VAL A 92 -8.05 -4.67 3.04
N HIS A 93 -7.12 -4.62 4.00
CA HIS A 93 -5.87 -3.87 3.85
C HIS A 93 -4.98 -4.46 2.74
N LEU A 94 -4.86 -5.78 2.70
CA LEU A 94 -4.13 -6.47 1.63
C LEU A 94 -4.72 -6.15 0.26
N LEU A 95 -6.05 -6.30 0.09
CA LEU A 95 -6.72 -6.08 -1.18
C LEU A 95 -6.45 -4.67 -1.72
N PHE A 96 -6.58 -3.66 -0.86
CA PHE A 96 -6.32 -2.28 -1.26
C PHE A 96 -4.85 -2.01 -1.56
N ASN A 97 -3.92 -2.61 -0.81
CA ASN A 97 -2.49 -2.49 -1.13
C ASN A 97 -2.21 -3.05 -2.52
N ILE A 98 -2.71 -4.26 -2.82
CA ILE A 98 -2.54 -4.93 -4.11
C ILE A 98 -3.10 -4.07 -5.26
N LEU A 99 -4.32 -3.56 -5.12
CA LEU A 99 -4.92 -2.70 -6.13
C LEU A 99 -4.08 -1.45 -6.37
N PHE A 100 -3.60 -0.82 -5.30
CA PHE A 100 -2.81 0.40 -5.41
C PHE A 100 -1.41 0.16 -5.99
N ILE A 101 -0.68 -0.87 -5.53
CA ILE A 101 0.65 -1.18 -6.05
C ILE A 101 0.62 -1.66 -7.48
N LEU A 102 -0.41 -2.40 -7.91
CA LEU A 102 -0.52 -2.81 -9.30
C LEU A 102 -0.88 -1.62 -10.18
N HIS A 103 -1.85 -0.79 -9.76
CA HIS A 103 -2.26 0.37 -10.54
C HIS A 103 -1.12 1.39 -10.69
N MET A 104 -0.45 1.75 -9.58
CA MET A 104 0.59 2.77 -9.60
C MET A 104 1.98 2.20 -9.90
N GLY A 105 2.29 1.00 -9.43
CA GLY A 105 3.63 0.44 -9.51
C GLY A 105 3.98 -0.10 -10.90
N LEU A 106 3.00 -0.62 -11.67
CA LEU A 106 3.24 -1.09 -13.04
C LEU A 106 3.75 0.05 -13.93
N ASP A 107 3.06 1.20 -13.92
CA ASP A 107 3.46 2.38 -14.70
C ASP A 107 4.85 2.89 -14.31
N LYS A 108 5.16 2.87 -13.01
CA LYS A 108 6.46 3.32 -12.48
C LYS A 108 7.58 2.35 -12.83
N GLU A 109 7.35 1.04 -12.76
CA GLU A 109 8.33 0.03 -13.15
C GLU A 109 8.65 0.11 -14.64
N ILE A 110 7.64 0.36 -15.49
CA ILE A 110 7.84 0.58 -16.93
C ILE A 110 8.63 1.86 -17.19
N LYS A 111 8.27 2.97 -16.51
CA LYS A 111 8.88 4.29 -16.73
C LYS A 111 10.32 4.38 -16.23
N TYR A 112 10.61 3.86 -15.03
CA TYR A 112 11.92 3.99 -14.39
C TYR A 112 12.84 2.80 -14.62
N GLY A 113 12.28 1.69 -15.12
CA GLY A 113 12.96 0.41 -15.20
C GLY A 113 13.02 -0.31 -13.85
N ARG A 114 13.20 -1.63 -13.94
CA ARG A 114 13.14 -2.56 -12.81
C ARG A 114 14.00 -2.16 -11.60
N THR A 115 15.28 -1.85 -11.83
CA THR A 115 16.24 -1.60 -10.76
C THR A 115 15.92 -0.33 -9.97
N ASN A 116 15.63 0.77 -10.68
CA ASN A 116 15.30 2.05 -10.05
C ASN A 116 13.98 1.96 -9.29
N PHE A 117 13.00 1.24 -9.85
CA PHE A 117 11.74 0.97 -9.19
C PHE A 117 11.94 0.21 -7.87
N LEU A 118 12.70 -0.89 -7.88
CA LEU A 118 12.97 -1.68 -6.67
C LEU A 118 13.72 -0.87 -5.61
N MET A 119 14.71 -0.07 -6.02
CA MET A 119 15.41 0.82 -5.10
C MET A 119 14.46 1.84 -4.47
N LEU A 120 13.62 2.49 -5.27
CA LEU A 120 12.62 3.45 -4.78
C LEU A 120 11.63 2.79 -3.83
N TYR A 121 11.10 1.62 -4.19
CA TYR A 121 10.11 0.87 -3.44
C TYR A 121 10.64 0.43 -2.06
N PHE A 122 11.78 -0.26 -2.03
CA PHE A 122 12.33 -0.76 -0.75
C PHE A 122 12.98 0.34 0.10
N SER A 123 13.68 1.31 -0.51
CA SER A 123 14.33 2.38 0.26
C SER A 123 13.32 3.31 0.93
N SER A 124 12.20 3.60 0.26
CA SER A 124 11.11 4.39 0.85
C SER A 124 10.43 3.67 2.01
N GLY A 125 10.14 2.37 1.85
CA GLY A 125 9.61 1.52 2.92
C GLY A 125 10.53 1.47 4.14
N CYS A 126 11.84 1.26 3.92
CA CYS A 126 12.83 1.24 4.99
C CYS A 126 12.94 2.60 5.69
N ARG A 127 13.01 3.70 4.93
CA ARG A 127 13.14 5.05 5.48
C ARG A 127 11.93 5.45 6.31
N CYS A 128 10.73 5.12 5.85
CA CYS A 128 9.50 5.41 6.58
C CYS A 128 9.39 4.59 7.88
N GLN A 129 9.77 3.31 7.86
CA GLN A 129 9.82 2.49 9.06
C GLN A 129 10.86 3.01 10.05
N TYR A 130 12.05 3.35 9.57
CA TYR A 130 13.10 3.95 10.38
C TYR A 130 12.64 5.26 11.03
N SER A 131 12.12 6.21 10.24
CA SER A 131 11.62 7.48 10.78
C SER A 131 10.50 7.27 11.80
N GLY A 132 9.59 6.33 11.56
CA GLY A 132 8.50 6.01 12.48
C GLY A 132 8.98 5.54 13.86
N ILE A 133 10.15 4.91 13.97
CA ILE A 133 10.73 4.49 15.25
C ILE A 133 11.21 5.69 16.06
N TRP A 134 11.79 6.70 15.40
CA TRP A 134 12.32 7.89 16.06
C TRP A 134 11.23 8.88 16.47
N TYR A 135 10.18 9.02 15.67
CA TYR A 135 9.07 9.94 15.94
C TYR A 135 7.92 9.31 16.75
N ALA A 136 8.10 8.08 17.25
CA ALA A 136 7.08 7.35 18.00
C ALA A 136 6.57 8.08 19.27
N ASN A 137 7.35 9.02 19.82
CA ASN A 137 6.97 9.80 21.01
C ASN A 137 6.14 11.08 20.70
N VAL A 138 5.97 11.47 19.43
CA VAL A 138 5.28 12.74 19.05
C VAL A 138 3.99 12.51 18.27
N ALA A 139 3.76 11.30 17.74
CA ALA A 139 2.67 11.04 16.79
C ALA A 139 1.90 9.75 17.07
N SER A 140 1.62 9.46 18.34
CA SER A 140 0.56 8.52 18.70
C SER A 140 -0.78 9.24 18.58
N LEU A 141 -1.52 9.10 17.46
CA LEU A 141 -2.98 8.89 17.55
C LEU A 141 -3.74 8.62 16.23
N LEU A 142 -3.33 9.06 15.03
CA LEU A 142 -4.29 8.98 13.89
C LEU A 142 -3.77 8.54 12.51
N LEU A 143 -2.46 8.42 12.29
CA LEU A 143 -1.91 8.13 10.95
C LEU A 143 -0.87 6.98 10.88
N ILE A 144 -0.36 6.47 12.01
CA ILE A 144 0.84 5.61 12.04
C ILE A 144 0.56 4.14 12.41
N ASN A 145 -0.65 3.82 12.87
CA ASN A 145 -0.96 2.47 13.37
C ASN A 145 -1.16 1.41 12.28
N SER A 146 -1.31 1.80 11.01
CA SER A 146 -1.23 0.86 9.87
C SER A 146 0.23 0.77 9.40
N LEU A 147 1.05 0.09 10.19
CA LEU A 147 2.50 -0.11 10.00
C LEU A 147 2.88 -0.66 8.61
N GLU A 148 1.92 -1.18 7.87
CA GLU A 148 2.08 -2.00 6.66
C GLU A 148 2.01 -1.18 5.36
N THR A 149 1.36 -0.02 5.37
CA THR A 149 1.19 0.84 4.18
C THR A 149 2.39 1.76 3.92
N LYS A 150 3.41 1.71 4.78
CA LYS A 150 4.53 2.68 4.80
C LYS A 150 5.41 2.67 3.55
N HIS A 151 5.46 1.56 2.82
CA HIS A 151 6.17 1.46 1.54
C HIS A 151 5.44 2.16 0.39
N LEU A 152 4.12 2.35 0.49
CA LEU A 152 3.33 3.09 -0.51
C LEU A 152 3.66 4.58 -0.52
N ILE A 153 4.15 5.13 0.61
CA ILE A 153 4.51 6.55 0.73
C ILE A 153 5.60 6.94 -0.28
N GLY A 154 6.51 6.03 -0.63
CA GLY A 154 7.51 6.29 -1.68
C GLY A 154 6.91 6.40 -3.07
N LEU A 155 5.96 5.52 -3.41
CA LEU A 155 5.25 5.57 -4.68
C LEU A 155 4.40 6.85 -4.77
N VAL A 156 3.64 7.16 -3.72
CA VAL A 156 2.88 8.41 -3.60
C VAL A 156 3.80 9.63 -3.71
N GLY A 157 4.94 9.63 -3.02
CA GLY A 157 5.93 10.70 -3.08
C GLY A 157 6.54 10.87 -4.48
N SER A 158 6.77 9.77 -5.21
CA SER A 158 7.24 9.84 -6.61
C SER A 158 6.19 10.41 -7.56
N ILE A 159 4.91 10.12 -7.33
CA ILE A 159 3.80 10.70 -8.08
C ILE A 159 3.72 12.19 -7.77
N LEU A 160 3.77 12.57 -6.49
CA LEU A 160 3.76 13.98 -6.08
C LEU A 160 4.94 14.75 -6.67
N ALA A 161 6.15 14.17 -6.69
CA ALA A 161 7.32 14.80 -7.30
C ALA A 161 7.16 15.00 -8.81
N GLU A 162 6.64 13.99 -9.52
CA GLU A 162 6.35 14.10 -10.96
C GLU A 162 5.28 15.15 -11.25
N ILE A 163 4.21 15.19 -10.45
CA ILE A 163 3.18 16.22 -10.50
C ILE A 163 3.85 17.58 -10.32
N LEU A 164 4.62 17.82 -9.25
CA LEU A 164 5.25 19.11 -9.02
C LEU A 164 6.20 19.55 -10.15
N MET A 165 6.95 18.62 -10.76
CA MET A 165 7.88 18.93 -11.85
C MET A 165 7.19 19.12 -13.20
N VAL A 166 6.07 18.42 -13.45
CA VAL A 166 5.43 18.35 -14.77
C VAL A 166 4.06 19.03 -14.79
N TRP A 167 3.53 19.51 -13.65
CA TRP A 167 2.18 20.05 -13.48
C TRP A 167 1.78 21.04 -14.56
N HIS A 168 2.71 21.95 -14.88
CA HIS A 168 2.49 23.04 -15.82
C HIS A 168 2.47 22.59 -17.29
N LYS A 169 2.86 21.34 -17.56
CA LYS A 169 2.87 20.69 -18.88
C LYS A 169 1.76 19.64 -19.03
N LEU A 170 1.04 19.31 -17.95
CA LEU A 170 -0.06 18.35 -17.99
C LEU A 170 -1.31 18.98 -18.60
N ASP A 171 -1.93 18.23 -19.50
CA ASP A 171 -3.28 18.51 -19.98
C ASP A 171 -4.30 18.33 -18.85
N GLU A 172 -5.47 18.95 -19.02
CA GLU A 172 -6.52 18.97 -17.99
C GLU A 172 -7.00 17.57 -17.62
N ARG A 173 -7.07 16.66 -18.61
CA ARG A 173 -7.50 15.28 -18.41
C ARG A 173 -6.51 14.52 -17.52
N THR A 174 -5.22 14.56 -17.82
CA THR A 174 -4.20 13.89 -17.03
C THR A 174 -4.09 14.48 -15.62
N ARG A 175 -4.20 15.80 -15.48
CA ARG A 175 -4.24 16.47 -14.17
C ARG A 175 -5.42 16.02 -13.31
N ASN A 176 -6.60 15.85 -13.92
CA ASN A 176 -7.78 15.34 -13.22
C ASN A 176 -7.62 13.88 -12.80
N MET A 177 -6.99 13.03 -13.61
CA MET A 177 -6.68 11.64 -13.24
C MET A 177 -5.75 11.56 -12.03
N TYR A 178 -4.62 12.28 -12.04
CA TYR A 178 -3.72 12.32 -10.89
C TYR A 178 -4.38 12.88 -9.62
N THR A 179 -5.23 13.90 -9.77
CA THR A 179 -5.96 14.48 -8.64
C THR A 179 -6.98 13.49 -8.07
N LEU A 180 -7.67 12.75 -8.93
CA LEU A 180 -8.60 11.69 -8.55
C LEU A 180 -7.86 10.58 -7.79
N ASP A 181 -6.73 10.10 -8.32
CA ASP A 181 -5.95 9.02 -7.70
C ASP A 181 -5.46 9.38 -6.29
N ILE A 182 -4.93 10.60 -6.13
CA ILE A 182 -4.48 11.11 -4.82
C ILE A 182 -5.67 11.24 -3.86
N THR A 183 -6.80 11.73 -4.34
CA THR A 183 -8.00 11.93 -3.52
C THR A 183 -8.61 10.61 -3.07
N ILE A 184 -8.74 9.63 -3.99
CA ILE A 184 -9.23 8.28 -3.69
C ILE A 184 -8.29 7.60 -2.69
N PHE A 185 -6.98 7.66 -2.93
CA PHE A 185 -6.00 7.06 -2.03
C PHE A 185 -6.05 7.69 -0.63
N GLY A 186 -6.06 9.03 -0.55
CA GLY A 186 -6.15 9.75 0.72
C GLY A 186 -7.43 9.44 1.49
N ALA A 187 -8.59 9.46 0.81
CA ALA A 187 -9.88 9.15 1.42
C ALA A 187 -9.96 7.70 1.93
N LEU A 188 -9.44 6.75 1.15
CA LEU A 188 -9.40 5.34 1.51
C LEU A 188 -8.50 5.10 2.73
N MET A 189 -7.33 5.73 2.79
CA MET A 189 -6.41 5.61 3.93
C MET A 189 -7.03 6.14 5.23
N ILE A 190 -7.76 7.26 5.13
CA ILE A 190 -8.51 7.82 6.27
C ILE A 190 -9.61 6.85 6.71
N LEU A 191 -10.39 6.31 5.76
CA LEU A 191 -11.47 5.36 6.04
C LEU A 191 -10.96 4.10 6.74
N LEU A 192 -9.87 3.51 6.25
CA LEU A 192 -9.28 2.29 6.82
C LEU A 192 -8.69 2.55 8.22
N SER A 193 -8.18 3.77 8.49
CA SER A 193 -7.70 4.18 9.81
C SER A 193 -8.83 4.21 10.86
N TYR A 194 -10.02 4.72 10.48
CA TYR A 194 -11.17 4.75 11.39
C TYR A 194 -11.78 3.36 11.66
N GLY A 195 -11.77 2.46 10.65
CA GLY A 195 -12.33 1.12 10.77
C GLY A 195 -11.64 0.24 11.83
N GLN A 196 -10.33 0.38 12.02
CA GLN A 196 -9.59 -0.41 13.01
C GLN A 196 -9.71 0.12 14.44
N THR A 197 -9.92 1.43 14.61
CA THR A 197 -10.08 2.05 15.93
C THR A 197 -11.39 1.61 16.60
N GLY A 198 -12.47 1.47 15.82
CA GLY A 198 -13.76 1.01 16.34
C GLY A 198 -13.74 -0.43 16.87
N ASN A 199 -13.06 -1.35 16.17
CA ASN A 199 -12.94 -2.74 16.61
C ASN A 199 -12.12 -2.87 17.90
N LYS A 200 -10.99 -2.14 18.04
CA LYS A 200 -10.18 -2.18 19.27
C LYS A 200 -10.95 -1.67 20.50
N LEU A 201 -11.77 -0.62 20.35
CA LEU A 201 -12.64 -0.13 21.42
C LEU A 201 -13.74 -1.14 21.79
N ARG A 202 -14.27 -1.87 20.79
CA ARG A 202 -15.29 -2.89 21.02
C ARG A 202 -14.74 -4.10 21.77
N THR A 203 -13.56 -4.60 21.38
CA THR A 203 -12.93 -5.74 22.07
C THR A 203 -12.51 -5.38 23.49
N ALA A 204 -11.97 -4.17 23.70
CA ALA A 204 -11.63 -3.67 25.04
C ALA A 204 -12.88 -3.55 25.94
N ALA A 205 -14.03 -3.12 25.39
CA ALA A 205 -15.27 -3.07 26.12
C ALA A 205 -15.76 -4.48 26.55
N TYR A 206 -15.64 -5.49 25.69
CA TYR A 206 -15.99 -6.87 26.06
C TYR A 206 -15.05 -7.47 27.12
N GLU A 207 -13.75 -7.22 27.04
CA GLU A 207 -12.78 -7.67 28.07
C GLU A 207 -13.04 -7.02 29.44
N THR A 208 -13.49 -5.75 29.47
CA THR A 208 -13.89 -5.11 30.74
C THR A 208 -15.21 -5.62 31.32
N PHE A 209 -16.13 -6.15 30.49
CA PHE A 209 -17.41 -6.70 30.96
C PHE A 209 -17.28 -8.16 31.44
N ASP A 210 -16.33 -8.94 30.90
CA ASP A 210 -16.08 -10.34 31.30
C ASP A 210 -15.01 -10.49 32.40
N ALA A 211 -14.37 -9.41 32.83
CA ALA A 211 -13.47 -9.41 33.97
C ALA A 211 -14.27 -9.62 35.27
N LYS A 212 -14.40 -10.88 35.70
CA LYS A 212 -14.86 -11.20 37.07
C LYS A 212 -14.01 -10.40 38.07
N PRO A 213 -14.61 -9.77 39.09
CA PRO A 213 -13.85 -9.07 40.10
C PRO A 213 -12.89 -10.06 40.77
N VAL A 214 -11.60 -9.80 40.63
CA VAL A 214 -10.58 -10.43 41.44
C VAL A 214 -10.81 -9.90 42.86
N CYS A 215 -11.44 -10.71 43.71
CA CYS A 215 -11.49 -10.45 45.14
C CYS A 215 -10.04 -10.41 45.65
N ILE A 216 -9.62 -9.23 46.11
CA ILE A 216 -8.41 -9.03 46.91
C ILE A 216 -8.73 -9.47 48.34
#